data_AF-X1SF87-F1
#
_entry.id   AF-X1SF87-F1
#
_cell.length_a   1.000
_cell.length_b   1.000
_cell.length_c   1.000
_cell.angle_alpha   90.00
_cell.angle_beta   90.00
_cell.angle_gamma   90.00
#
_symmetry.space_group_name_H-M   'P 1'
#
loop_
_entity.id
_entity.type
_entity.pdbx_description
1 polymer ?
#
loop_
_entity_poly.entity_id
_entity_poly.type
_entity_poly.pdbx_seq_one_letter_code
_entity_poly.pdbx_strand_id
1 'polypeptide(L)'
;EIRSLSHKMNLATWDKPALACLASRIPYGIKITRKKLKRVDEGERFLRSLGIRQLRIRDHDGIARIEVAPEEMSLFWQKNMARLVIKKLKELGYTYVTLDLEGYRTGSMNEVLKKGKLK
;
A
#
# COMPACT_ATOMS: atom_id res chain seq x y z
N GLU A 1 21.80 -12.71 6.91
CA GLU A 1 22.08 -13.58 8.07
C GLU A 1 20.89 -14.45 8.48
N ILE A 2 19.78 -13.88 8.98
CA ILE A 2 18.59 -14.66 9.42
C ILE A 2 18.00 -15.56 8.33
N ARG A 3 17.84 -15.07 7.09
CA ARG A 3 17.31 -15.89 5.97
C ARG A 3 18.22 -17.07 5.60
N SER A 4 19.54 -16.88 5.64
CA SER A 4 20.51 -17.93 5.36
C SER A 4 20.50 -19.01 6.44
N LEU A 5 20.28 -18.63 7.71
CA LEU A 5 20.09 -19.55 8.83
C LEU A 5 18.75 -20.30 8.71
N SER A 6 17.65 -19.60 8.40
CA SER A 6 16.34 -20.22 8.18
C SER A 6 16.31 -21.17 6.98
N HIS A 7 17.04 -20.87 5.91
CA HIS A 7 17.23 -21.78 4.77
C HIS A 7 18.00 -23.05 5.17
N LYS A 8 19.09 -22.91 5.95
CA LYS A 8 19.86 -24.05 6.47
C LYS A 8 19.03 -24.93 7.42
N MET A 9 18.06 -24.35 8.12
CA MET A 9 17.14 -25.06 9.01
C MET A 9 15.87 -25.56 8.30
N ASN A 10 15.80 -25.46 6.97
CA ASN A 10 14.68 -25.93 6.14
C ASN A 10 13.31 -25.33 6.53
N LEU A 11 13.30 -24.12 7.10
CA LEU A 11 12.07 -23.45 7.55
C LEU A 11 11.36 -22.83 6.35
N ALA A 12 10.14 -23.28 6.03
CA ALA A 12 9.32 -22.82 4.89
C ALA A 12 9.01 -21.30 4.84
N THR A 13 9.48 -20.54 5.82
CA THR A 13 9.34 -19.08 5.93
C THR A 13 10.56 -18.31 5.45
N TRP A 14 11.67 -18.98 5.10
CA TRP A 14 12.96 -18.35 4.80
C TRP A 14 12.90 -17.37 3.61
N ASP A 15 12.05 -17.66 2.62
CA ASP A 15 11.85 -16.85 1.41
C ASP A 15 10.52 -16.06 1.40
N LYS A 16 9.77 -16.08 2.51
CA LYS A 16 8.52 -15.32 2.55
C LYS A 16 8.84 -13.81 2.55
N PRO A 17 8.21 -13.01 1.68
CA PRO A 17 8.29 -11.56 1.76
C PRO A 17 7.86 -11.11 3.16
N ALA A 18 8.52 -10.09 3.71
CA ALA A 18 8.07 -9.48 4.95
C ALA A 18 6.67 -8.89 4.70
N LEU A 19 5.63 -9.62 5.12
CA LEU A 19 4.25 -9.20 4.99
C LEU A 19 4.03 -8.06 5.99
N ALA A 20 4.17 -6.82 5.54
CA ALA A 20 3.74 -5.68 6.32
C ALA A 20 2.22 -5.78 6.53
N CYS A 21 1.80 -5.89 7.79
CA CYS A 21 0.38 -5.98 8.16
C CYS A 21 -0.44 -4.89 7.47
N LEU A 22 -1.61 -5.24 6.93
CA LEU A 22 -2.55 -4.30 6.27
C LEU A 22 -2.90 -3.10 7.17
N ALA A 23 -2.82 -3.25 8.50
CA ALA A 23 -2.98 -2.16 9.46
C ALA A 23 -2.08 -0.95 9.18
N SER A 24 -0.87 -1.16 8.65
CA SER A 24 0.09 -0.08 8.31
C SER A 24 -0.38 0.84 7.18
N ARG A 25 -1.47 0.49 6.49
CA ARG A 25 -2.10 1.31 5.44
C ARG A 25 -3.14 2.26 6.01
N ILE A 26 -3.50 2.12 7.29
CA ILE A 26 -4.48 2.99 7.96
C ILE A 26 -3.71 4.00 8.83
N PRO A 27 -4.07 5.30 8.79
CA PRO A 27 -3.47 6.32 9.64
C PRO A 27 -3.55 6.04 11.13
N TYR A 28 -2.52 6.50 11.85
CA TYR A 28 -2.52 6.47 13.30
C TYR A 28 -3.72 7.25 13.87
N GLY A 29 -4.27 6.76 14.97
CA GLY A 29 -5.46 7.33 15.60
C GLY A 29 -6.78 7.00 14.90
N ILE A 30 -6.76 6.33 13.75
CA ILE A 30 -7.97 5.91 13.04
C ILE A 30 -8.35 4.48 13.42
N LYS A 31 -9.64 4.29 13.74
CA LYS A 31 -10.18 2.96 14.04
C LYS A 31 -10.03 2.03 12.83
N ILE A 32 -9.30 0.94 13.04
CA ILE A 32 -9.17 -0.15 12.08
C ILE A 32 -10.49 -0.93 12.07
N THR A 33 -11.04 -1.15 10.88
CA THR A 33 -12.25 -1.96 10.69
C THR A 33 -12.02 -3.00 9.61
N ARG A 34 -12.75 -4.12 9.69
CA ARG A 34 -12.70 -5.18 8.66
C ARG A 34 -13.02 -4.64 7.27
N LYS A 35 -13.93 -3.67 7.16
CA LYS A 35 -14.27 -3.00 5.89
C LYS A 35 -13.07 -2.25 5.31
N LYS A 36 -12.36 -1.46 6.12
CA LYS A 36 -11.14 -0.72 5.70
C LYS A 36 -10.05 -1.68 5.25
N LEU A 37 -9.75 -2.72 6.04
CA LEU A 37 -8.75 -3.72 5.68
C LEU A 37 -9.11 -4.46 4.38
N LYS A 38 -10.38 -4.85 4.22
CA LYS A 38 -10.86 -5.55 3.03
C LYS A 38 -10.74 -4.70 1.76
N ARG A 39 -11.15 -3.42 1.80
CA ARG A 39 -11.03 -2.54 0.61
C ARG A 39 -9.58 -2.23 0.25
N VAL A 40 -8.68 -2.14 1.23
CA VAL A 40 -7.24 -2.00 0.97
C VAL A 40 -6.69 -3.25 0.32
N ASP A 41 -6.93 -4.44 0.88
CA ASP A 41 -6.45 -5.71 0.34
C ASP A 41 -6.94 -5.95 -1.09
N GLU A 42 -8.25 -5.78 -1.33
CA GLU A 42 -8.83 -5.94 -2.67
C GLU A 42 -8.29 -4.92 -3.68
N GLY A 43 -8.07 -3.67 -3.26
CA GLY A 43 -7.46 -2.65 -4.09
C GLY A 43 -5.99 -2.98 -4.42
N GLU A 44 -5.20 -3.41 -3.43
CA GLU A 44 -3.80 -3.79 -3.65
C GLU A 44 -3.70 -5.01 -4.58
N ARG A 45 -4.55 -6.04 -4.40
CA ARG A 45 -4.61 -7.21 -5.29
C ARG A 45 -4.97 -6.83 -6.71
N PHE A 46 -5.92 -5.92 -6.87
CA PHE A 46 -6.30 -5.44 -8.19
C PHE A 46 -5.14 -4.72 -8.89
N LEU A 47 -4.47 -3.78 -8.22
CA LEU A 47 -3.31 -3.09 -8.81
C LEU A 47 -2.17 -4.07 -9.16
N ARG A 48 -1.96 -5.11 -8.33
CA ARG A 48 -1.01 -6.20 -8.66
C ARG A 48 -1.39 -6.95 -9.93
N SER A 49 -2.68 -7.20 -10.14
CA SER A 49 -3.16 -7.86 -11.37
C SER A 49 -2.92 -7.03 -12.64
N LEU A 50 -2.71 -5.70 -12.49
CA LEU A 50 -2.37 -4.79 -13.59
C LEU A 50 -0.86 -4.69 -13.84
N GLY A 51 -0.04 -5.48 -13.12
CA GLY A 51 1.40 -5.54 -13.29
C GLY A 51 2.22 -4.69 -12.32
N ILE A 52 1.58 -3.95 -11.41
CA ILE A 52 2.28 -3.14 -10.39
C ILE A 52 2.78 -4.07 -9.28
N ARG A 53 4.09 -4.14 -9.07
CA ARG A 53 4.71 -5.07 -8.13
C ARG A 53 4.89 -4.46 -6.75
N GLN A 54 5.37 -3.22 -6.70
CA GLN A 54 5.70 -2.55 -5.44
C GLN A 54 4.71 -1.42 -5.18
N LEU A 55 3.65 -1.75 -4.41
CA LEU A 55 2.60 -0.79 -4.13
C LEU A 55 2.07 -0.84 -2.70
N ARG A 56 1.49 0.28 -2.26
CA ARG A 56 0.62 0.39 -1.09
C ARG A 56 -0.59 1.26 -1.43
N ILE A 57 -1.77 0.89 -0.94
CA ILE A 57 -2.91 1.80 -0.90
C ILE A 57 -3.07 2.25 0.55
N ARG A 58 -2.87 3.55 0.80
CA ARG A 58 -3.16 4.15 2.10
C ARG A 58 -4.58 4.67 2.15
N ASP A 59 -5.27 4.33 3.22
CA ASP A 59 -6.67 4.67 3.44
C ASP A 59 -6.78 5.91 4.33
N HIS A 60 -6.91 7.07 3.71
CA HIS A 60 -7.11 8.36 4.40
C HIS A 60 -8.58 8.75 4.34
N ASP A 61 -9.39 8.05 5.13
CA ASP A 61 -10.82 8.34 5.36
C ASP A 61 -11.62 8.62 4.08
N GLY A 62 -11.60 7.65 3.16
CA GLY A 62 -12.28 7.78 1.86
C GLY A 62 -11.39 8.26 0.73
N ILE A 63 -10.14 8.64 1.01
CA ILE A 63 -9.11 8.85 0.00
C ILE A 63 -8.24 7.59 -0.10
N ALA A 64 -8.15 7.00 -1.28
CA ALA A 64 -7.14 6.00 -1.61
C ALA A 64 -5.88 6.70 -2.12
N ARG A 65 -4.85 6.82 -1.28
CA ARG A 65 -3.54 7.32 -1.70
C ARG A 65 -2.68 6.14 -2.13
N ILE A 66 -2.45 6.03 -3.44
CA ILE A 66 -1.66 4.97 -4.05
C ILE A 66 -0.18 5.38 -4.01
N GLU A 67 0.66 4.52 -3.46
CA GLU A 67 2.11 4.63 -3.52
C GLU A 67 2.64 3.49 -4.39
N VAL A 68 3.43 3.79 -5.43
CA VAL A 68 4.07 2.80 -6.31
C VAL A 68 5.56 3.09 -6.46
N ALA A 69 6.36 2.11 -6.89
CA ALA A 69 7.74 2.39 -7.26
C ALA A 69 7.79 3.49 -8.35
N PRO A 70 8.73 4.46 -8.28
CA PRO A 70 8.81 5.56 -9.23
C PRO A 70 8.83 5.11 -10.70
N GLU A 71 9.49 3.99 -10.99
CA GLU A 71 9.62 3.41 -12.33
C GLU A 71 8.27 2.85 -12.84
N GLU A 72 7.41 2.40 -11.93
CA GLU A 72 6.07 1.88 -12.24
C GLU A 72 5.02 2.99 -12.37
N MET A 73 5.35 4.23 -12.00
CA MET A 73 4.42 5.36 -12.02
C MET A 73 3.88 5.63 -13.42
N SER A 74 4.73 5.51 -14.44
CA SER A 74 4.37 5.71 -15.86
C SER A 74 3.19 4.84 -16.33
N LEU A 75 2.93 3.70 -15.69
CA LEU A 75 1.80 2.82 -16.01
C LEU A 75 0.46 3.56 -15.93
N PHE A 76 0.30 4.49 -14.98
CA PHE A 76 -0.96 5.22 -14.79
C PHE A 76 -1.29 6.19 -15.94
N TRP A 77 -0.28 6.58 -16.74
CA TRP A 77 -0.43 7.47 -17.89
C TRP A 77 -0.72 6.69 -19.18
N GLN A 78 -0.64 5.36 -19.14
CA GLN A 78 -1.06 4.54 -20.28
C GLN A 78 -2.56 4.66 -20.50
N LYS A 79 -2.96 4.49 -21.77
CA LYS A 79 -4.36 4.64 -22.20
C LYS A 79 -5.28 3.79 -21.31
N ASN A 80 -6.26 4.46 -20.70
CA ASN A 80 -7.30 3.88 -19.84
C ASN A 80 -6.85 3.35 -18.46
N MET A 81 -5.56 3.30 -18.13
CA MET A 81 -5.10 2.74 -16.85
C MET A 81 -5.69 3.51 -15.66
N ALA A 82 -5.52 4.82 -15.61
CA ALA A 82 -6.07 5.66 -14.55
C ALA A 82 -7.60 5.50 -14.42
N ARG A 83 -8.33 5.45 -15.54
CA ARG A 83 -9.80 5.28 -15.54
C ARG A 83 -10.21 3.94 -14.94
N LEU A 84 -9.50 2.87 -15.29
CA LEU A 84 -9.73 1.52 -14.78
C LEU A 84 -9.49 1.45 -13.26
N VAL A 85 -8.39 2.04 -12.80
CA VAL A 85 -8.06 2.13 -11.36
C VAL A 85 -9.10 2.95 -10.60
N ILE A 86 -9.47 4.13 -11.11
CA ILE A 86 -10.47 5.00 -10.47
C ILE A 86 -11.80 4.26 -10.32
N LYS A 87 -12.28 3.61 -11.39
CA LYS A 87 -13.54 2.85 -11.36
C LYS A 87 -13.51 1.79 -10.27
N LYS A 88 -12.48 0.94 -10.27
CA LYS A 88 -12.38 -0.16 -9.30
C LYS A 88 -12.29 0.34 -7.87
N LEU A 89 -11.47 1.35 -7.58
CA LEU A 89 -11.32 1.85 -6.22
C LEU A 89 -12.57 2.58 -5.73
N LYS A 90 -13.31 3.27 -6.61
CA LYS A 90 -14.60 3.85 -6.24
C LYS A 90 -15.65 2.78 -5.89
N GLU A 91 -15.69 1.66 -6.61
CA GLU A 91 -16.54 0.50 -6.26
C GLU A 91 -16.21 -0.08 -4.88
N LEU A 92 -14.94 0.01 -4.43
CA LEU A 92 -14.50 -0.39 -3.10
C LEU A 92 -14.84 0.64 -2.00
N GLY A 93 -15.49 1.75 -2.35
CA GLY A 93 -15.99 2.76 -1.42
C GLY A 93 -15.00 3.87 -1.09
N TYR A 94 -14.06 4.19 -2.01
CA TYR A 94 -13.27 5.42 -1.93
C TYR A 94 -13.98 6.56 -2.66
N THR A 95 -13.99 7.75 -2.06
CA THR A 95 -14.50 8.99 -2.65
C THR A 95 -13.49 9.55 -3.65
N TYR A 96 -12.21 9.56 -3.26
CA TYR A 96 -11.11 10.09 -4.04
C TYR A 96 -10.01 9.04 -4.22
N VAL A 97 -9.36 9.09 -5.38
CA VAL A 97 -8.23 8.23 -5.73
C VAL A 97 -7.08 9.16 -6.09
N THR A 98 -5.97 9.02 -5.40
CA THR A 98 -4.78 9.87 -5.59
C THR A 98 -3.55 9.00 -5.76
N LEU A 99 -2.54 9.58 -6.39
CA LEU A 99 -1.23 8.98 -6.56
C LEU A 99 -0.23 9.83 -5.78
N ASP A 100 0.58 9.18 -4.95
CA ASP A 100 1.67 9.83 -4.23
C ASP A 100 2.83 10.05 -5.20
N LEU A 101 3.13 11.32 -5.48
CA LEU A 101 4.18 11.68 -6.45
C LEU A 101 5.58 11.41 -5.91
N GLU A 102 5.76 11.24 -4.60
CA GLU A 102 7.02 10.78 -4.02
C GLU A 102 7.18 9.25 -4.13
N GLY A 103 6.13 8.54 -4.55
CA GLY A 103 6.14 7.11 -4.76
C GLY A 103 6.19 6.28 -3.48
N TYR A 104 6.55 5.00 -3.63
CA TYR A 104 6.68 4.06 -2.53
C TYR A 104 7.97 4.28 -1.77
N ARG A 105 7.84 4.44 -0.44
CA ARG A 105 8.98 4.61 0.45
C ARG A 105 8.69 4.07 1.85
N THR A 106 9.73 3.63 2.53
CA THR A 106 9.64 3.15 3.92
C THR A 106 9.39 4.33 4.86
N GLY A 107 8.41 4.21 5.74
CA GLY A 107 8.16 5.26 6.74
C GLY A 107 7.36 6.47 6.26
N SER A 108 6.74 6.47 5.07
CA SER A 108 5.95 7.64 4.59
C SER A 108 4.73 8.01 5.47
N MET A 109 4.32 7.15 6.40
CA MET A 109 3.31 7.49 7.42
C MET A 109 3.86 8.28 8.60
N ASN A 110 5.18 8.23 8.82
CA ASN A 110 5.80 8.88 9.96
C ASN A 110 5.99 10.38 9.71
N GLU A 111 5.80 10.86 8.49
CA GLU A 111 6.02 12.26 8.13
C GLU A 111 4.91 13.18 8.62
N VAL A 112 3.70 12.65 8.73
CA VAL A 112 2.57 13.36 9.35
C VAL A 112 2.68 13.38 10.87
N LEU A 113 3.56 12.56 11.47
CA LEU A 113 3.91 12.68 12.87
C LEU A 113 4.87 13.87 12.98
N LYS A 114 4.36 15.04 13.38
CA LYS A 114 5.19 16.19 13.75
C LYS A 114 6.33 15.69 14.64
N LYS A 115 7.59 15.99 14.29
CA LYS A 115 8.72 15.97 15.25
C LYS A 115 8.36 16.92 16.39
N GLY A 116 7.66 16.43 17.39
CA GLY A 116 6.84 17.26 18.26
C GLY A 116 6.84 16.76 19.70
N LYS A 117 7.97 17.02 20.36
CA LYS A 117 8.15 17.08 21.81
C LYS A 117 7.89 15.78 22.57
N LEU A 118 8.93 14.93 22.60
CA LEU A 118 9.33 14.35 23.89
C LEU A 118 9.60 15.55 24.82
N LYS A 119 8.61 15.87 25.65
CA LYS A 119 8.86 16.55 26.92
C LYS A 119 9.18 15.47 27.94
#